data_AF-A0A9D4D5I8-F1
#
_entry.id   AF-A0A9D4D5I8-F1
#
_cell.length_a   1.000
_cell.length_b   1.000
_cell.length_c   1.000
_cell.angle_alpha   90.00
_cell.angle_beta   90.00
_cell.angle_gamma   90.00
#
_symmetry.space_group_name_H-M   'P 1'
#
loop_
_entity.id
_entity.type
_entity.pdbx_description
1 polymer ?
#
loop_
_entity_poly.entity_id
_entity_poly.type
_entity_poly.pdbx_seq_one_letter_code
_entity_poly.pdbx_strand_id
1 'polypeptide(L)'
;MMENGVDTVAQLFEAFCHASTCRAIISAFQALTDHVGLTHADHRNFYRKLRARVDTWKAHALWAKLDKRANHKEYRRGEACANTKVHVMVML
;
A
#
# COMPACT_ATOMS: atom_id res chain seq x y z
N MET A 1 19.82 -10.16 -21.20
CA MET A 1 19.64 -8.99 -20.32
C MET A 1 18.19 -8.56 -20.43
N MET A 2 17.58 -8.19 -19.29
CA MET A 2 16.26 -7.56 -19.09
C MET A 2 15.01 -8.46 -19.23
N GLU A 3 14.68 -9.18 -18.16
CA GLU A 3 13.30 -9.59 -17.87
C GLU A 3 13.02 -9.36 -16.37
N ASN A 4 11.76 -9.07 -16.02
CA ASN A 4 11.15 -9.26 -14.68
C ASN A 4 11.09 -8.12 -13.65
N GLY A 5 11.07 -6.84 -14.01
CA GLY A 5 10.63 -5.80 -13.05
C GLY A 5 9.15 -5.95 -12.66
N VAL A 6 8.29 -6.24 -13.64
CA VAL A 6 6.82 -6.36 -13.46
C VAL A 6 6.45 -7.66 -12.75
N ASP A 7 7.09 -8.76 -13.11
CA ASP A 7 6.87 -10.09 -12.52
C ASP A 7 7.29 -10.12 -11.04
N THR A 8 8.38 -9.44 -10.68
CA THR A 8 8.84 -9.36 -9.30
C THR A 8 7.87 -8.57 -8.41
N VAL A 9 7.29 -7.47 -8.91
CA VAL A 9 6.26 -6.69 -8.17
C VAL A 9 5.01 -7.53 -7.92
N ALA A 10 4.54 -8.27 -8.93
CA ALA A 10 3.37 -9.14 -8.80
C ALA A 10 3.61 -10.24 -7.76
N GLN A 11 4.77 -10.90 -7.80
CA GLN A 11 5.15 -11.94 -6.83
C GLN A 11 5.23 -11.42 -5.40
N LEU A 12 5.85 -10.25 -5.18
CA LEU A 12 5.93 -9.62 -3.86
C LEU A 12 4.56 -9.22 -3.34
N PHE A 13 3.70 -8.70 -4.21
CA PHE A 13 2.31 -8.37 -3.84
C PHE A 13 1.51 -9.63 -3.47
N GLU A 14 1.68 -10.73 -4.20
CA GLU A 14 1.05 -11.99 -3.83
C GLU A 14 1.56 -12.57 -2.52
N ALA A 15 2.87 -12.52 -2.27
CA ALA A 15 3.45 -12.95 -1.00
C ALA A 15 2.86 -12.14 0.17
N PHE A 16 2.69 -10.83 -0.02
CA PHE A 16 1.99 -9.98 0.95
C PHE A 16 0.53 -10.40 1.17
N CYS A 17 -0.22 -10.69 0.10
CA CYS A 17 -1.61 -11.12 0.22
C CYS A 17 -1.79 -12.53 0.84
N HIS A 18 -0.82 -13.43 0.68
CA HIS A 18 -0.87 -14.79 1.22
C HIS A 18 -0.29 -14.92 2.64
N ALA A 19 0.46 -13.92 3.12
CA ALA A 19 1.05 -13.96 4.45
C ALA A 19 -0.04 -13.98 5.54
N SER A 20 0.06 -14.95 6.46
CA SER A 20 -0.94 -15.21 7.51
C SER A 20 -0.45 -14.90 8.93
N THR A 21 0.81 -14.49 9.09
CA THR A 21 1.38 -14.08 10.38
C THR A 21 1.76 -12.61 10.35
N CYS A 22 1.64 -11.91 11.48
CA CYS A 22 1.97 -10.50 11.57
C CYS A 22 3.40 -10.20 11.07
N ARG A 23 4.38 -11.00 11.51
CA ARG A 23 5.77 -10.87 11.08
C ARG A 23 5.93 -11.04 9.56
N ALA A 24 5.28 -12.05 8.97
CA ALA A 24 5.35 -12.29 7.54
C ALA A 24 4.67 -11.16 6.74
N ILE A 25 3.53 -10.65 7.20
CA ILE A 25 2.82 -9.53 6.56
C ILE A 25 3.71 -8.28 6.55
N ILE A 26 4.30 -7.93 7.69
CA ILE A 26 5.21 -6.76 7.80
C ILE A 26 6.41 -6.93 6.86
N SER A 27 7.06 -8.10 6.89
CA SER A 27 8.25 -8.35 6.08
C SER A 27 7.95 -8.36 4.57
N ALA A 28 6.86 -9.00 4.14
CA ALA A 28 6.45 -9.01 2.74
C ALA A 28 6.07 -7.61 2.24
N PHE A 29 5.41 -6.82 3.09
CA PHE A 29 5.07 -5.44 2.77
C PHE A 29 6.31 -4.55 2.63
N GLN A 30 7.30 -4.69 3.54
CA GLN A 30 8.58 -3.98 3.47
C GLN A 30 9.33 -4.31 2.18
N ALA A 31 9.46 -5.59 1.85
CA ALA A 31 10.10 -6.03 0.61
C ALA A 31 9.41 -5.45 -0.64
N LEU A 32 8.08 -5.42 -0.66
CA LEU A 32 7.31 -4.79 -1.73
C LEU A 32 7.62 -3.29 -1.83
N THR A 33 7.52 -2.55 -0.72
CA THR A 33 7.73 -1.10 -0.72
C THR A 33 9.16 -0.71 -1.07
N ASP A 34 10.15 -1.49 -0.62
CA ASP A 34 11.55 -1.29 -0.95
C ASP A 34 11.79 -1.51 -2.45
N HIS A 35 11.21 -2.58 -3.02
CA HIS A 35 11.34 -2.88 -4.45
C HIS A 35 10.73 -1.78 -5.34
N VAL A 36 9.61 -1.17 -4.93
CA VAL A 36 8.99 -0.06 -5.67
C VAL A 36 9.54 1.34 -5.29
N GLY A 37 10.56 1.39 -4.42
CA GLY A 37 11.24 2.63 -4.03
C GLY A 37 10.37 3.59 -3.22
N LEU A 38 9.48 3.07 -2.38
CA LEU A 38 8.58 3.87 -1.55
C LEU A 38 9.11 4.02 -0.12
N THR A 39 9.41 5.25 0.25
CA THR A 39 9.78 5.60 1.63
C THR A 39 8.54 5.90 2.47
N HIS A 40 8.49 5.40 3.70
CA HIS A 40 7.39 5.70 4.64
C HIS A 40 7.32 7.17 5.08
N ALA A 41 8.32 8.00 4.77
CA ALA A 41 8.36 9.41 5.18
C ALA A 41 7.25 10.29 4.57
N ASP A 42 6.71 9.93 3.40
CA ASP A 42 5.66 10.69 2.71
C ASP A 42 4.27 10.03 2.91
N HIS A 43 3.79 10.03 4.15
CA HIS A 43 2.53 9.39 4.54
C HIS A 43 1.33 9.86 3.71
N ARG A 44 1.29 11.12 3.28
CA ARG A 44 0.16 11.72 2.57
C ARG A 44 0.04 11.21 1.14
N ASN A 45 1.16 10.97 0.47
CA ASN A 45 1.16 10.45 -0.90
C ASN A 45 1.44 8.95 -0.99
N PHE A 46 1.76 8.30 0.12
CA PHE A 46 2.17 6.90 0.17
C PHE A 46 1.21 5.98 -0.59
N TYR A 47 -0.10 6.02 -0.27
CA TYR A 47 -1.09 5.18 -0.95
C TYR A 47 -1.18 5.46 -2.45
N ARG A 48 -1.22 6.75 -2.84
CA ARG A 48 -1.30 7.15 -4.26
C ARG A 48 -0.09 6.64 -5.04
N LYS A 49 1.10 6.73 -4.45
CA LYS A 49 2.35 6.25 -5.06
C LYS A 49 2.39 4.72 -5.09
N LEU A 50 1.99 4.04 -4.01
CA LEU A 50 1.91 2.57 -3.96
C LEU A 50 0.99 2.02 -5.04
N ARG A 51 -0.23 2.53 -5.14
CA ARG A 51 -1.20 2.17 -6.18
C ARG A 51 -0.64 2.35 -7.59
N ALA A 52 0.06 3.47 -7.85
CA ALA A 52 0.62 3.76 -9.16
C ALA A 52 1.83 2.87 -9.52
N ARG A 53 2.57 2.38 -8.51
CA ARG A 53 3.76 1.52 -8.71
C ARG A 53 3.40 0.03 -8.73
N VAL A 54 2.33 -0.37 -8.05
CA VAL A 54 1.82 -1.74 -8.00
C VAL A 54 0.59 -1.84 -8.90
N ASP A 55 0.81 -1.70 -10.21
CA ASP A 55 -0.22 -1.80 -11.24
C ASP A 55 -0.22 -3.24 -11.81
N THR A 56 -0.74 -4.17 -11.01
CA THR A 56 -0.84 -5.58 -11.40
C THR A 56 -2.30 -5.99 -11.43
N TRP A 57 -2.69 -6.86 -12.38
CA TRP A 57 -4.07 -7.33 -12.55
C TRP A 57 -4.71 -7.82 -11.23
N LYS A 58 -3.91 -8.51 -10.39
CA LYS A 58 -4.32 -9.01 -9.06
C LYS A 58 -4.61 -7.89 -8.07
N ALA A 59 -3.91 -6.76 -8.18
CA ALA A 59 -4.05 -5.62 -7.28
C ALA A 59 -5.23 -4.70 -7.64
N HIS A 60 -5.68 -4.65 -8.90
CA HIS A 60 -6.80 -3.74 -9.29
C HIS A 60 -8.08 -3.97 -8.49
N ALA A 61 -8.43 -5.23 -8.17
CA ALA A 61 -9.62 -5.52 -7.39
C ALA A 61 -9.53 -4.94 -5.97
N LEU A 62 -8.33 -4.94 -5.38
CA LEU A 62 -8.06 -4.31 -4.09
C LEU A 62 -8.11 -2.77 -4.22
N TRP A 63 -7.44 -2.21 -5.22
CA TRP A 63 -7.42 -0.77 -5.48
C TRP A 63 -8.81 -0.20 -5.72
N ALA A 64 -9.66 -0.89 -6.50
CA ALA A 64 -11.03 -0.45 -6.72
C ALA A 64 -11.82 -0.33 -5.41
N LYS A 65 -11.64 -1.25 -4.46
CA LYS A 65 -12.31 -1.20 -3.15
C LYS A 65 -11.79 -0.04 -2.30
N LEU A 66 -10.47 0.13 -2.25
CA LEU A 66 -9.83 1.20 -1.46
C LEU A 66 -10.12 2.58 -2.05
N ASP A 67 -10.04 2.75 -3.37
CA ASP A 67 -10.34 4.01 -4.07
C ASP A 67 -11.80 4.41 -3.90
N LYS A 68 -12.73 3.45 -4.00
CA LYS A 68 -14.15 3.71 -3.76
C LYS A 68 -14.36 4.27 -2.36
N ARG A 69 -13.69 3.70 -1.35
CA ARG A 69 -13.77 4.20 0.03
C ARG A 69 -13.08 5.56 0.18
N ALA A 70 -11.89 5.76 -0.37
CA ALA A 70 -11.14 7.01 -0.26
C ALA A 70 -11.84 8.20 -0.92
N ASN A 71 -12.64 7.96 -1.96
CA ASN A 71 -13.40 8.99 -2.68
C ASN A 71 -14.72 9.39 -2.01
N HIS A 72 -15.07 8.82 -0.86
CA HIS A 72 -16.23 9.26 -0.08
C HIS A 72 -16.10 10.74 0.32
N LYS A 73 -17.21 11.49 0.21
CA LYS A 73 -17.28 12.93 0.47
C LYS A 73 -16.81 13.30 1.88
N GLU A 74 -17.02 12.41 2.84
CA GLU A 74 -16.67 12.55 4.24
C GLU A 74 -15.15 12.69 4.44
N TYR A 75 -14.35 12.05 3.58
CA TYR A 75 -12.88 12.15 3.64
C TYR A 75 -12.34 13.41 2.96
N ARG A 76 -13.20 14.20 2.27
CA ARG A 76 -12.82 15.43 1.57
C ARG A 76 -11.57 15.27 0.71
N ARG A 77 -11.48 14.17 -0.06
CA ARG A 77 -10.31 13.82 -0.90
C ARG A 77 -8.98 13.75 -0.11
N GLY A 78 -9.03 13.33 1.14
CA GLY A 78 -7.87 13.25 2.03
C GLY A 78 -7.59 14.52 2.84
N GLU A 79 -8.40 15.57 2.69
CA GLU A 79 -8.17 16.87 3.35
C GLU A 79 -8.85 17.00 4.71
N ALA A 80 -9.79 16.12 5.07
CA ALA A 80 -10.59 16.26 6.28
C ALA A 80 -9.74 16.38 7.58
N CYS A 81 -8.58 15.72 7.62
CA CYS A 81 -7.67 15.68 8.77
C CYS A 81 -6.22 16.00 8.38
N ALA A 82 -5.97 16.77 7.31
CA ALA A 82 -4.64 16.95 6.73
C ALA A 82 -3.55 17.46 7.70
N ASN A 83 -3.94 18.19 8.76
CA ASN A 83 -3.02 18.74 9.78
C ASN A 83 -3.16 18.05 11.14
N THR A 84 -3.92 16.97 11.22
CA THR A 84 -4.17 16.25 12.47
C THR A 84 -3.14 15.14 12.63
N LYS A 85 -2.37 15.16 13.72
CA LYS A 85 -1.49 14.05 14.12
C LYS A 85 -2.23 13.17 15.12
N VAL A 86 -2.22 11.86 14.89
CA VAL A 86 -2.87 10.87 15.75
C VAL A 86 -1.85 9.86 16.25
N HIS A 87 -2.01 9.42 17.49
CA HIS A 87 -1.27 8.28 18.04
C HIS A 87 -2.27 7.16 18.33
N VAL A 88 -2.03 5.98 17.76
CA VAL A 88 -2.89 4.81 17.98
C VAL A 88 -2.16 3.91 18.97
N MET A 89 -2.68 3.82 20.18
CA MET A 89 -2.13 2.94 21.21
C MET A 89 -2.84 1.59 21.14
N VAL A 90 -2.07 0.51 21.01
CA VAL A 90 -2.57 -0.85 21.19
C VAL A 90 -2.36 -1.22 22.65
N MET A 91 -3.43 -1.32 23.43
CA MET A 91 -3.39 -1.96 24.74
C MET A 91 -3.37 -3.47 24.51
N LEU A 92 -2.24 -4.10 24.81
CA LEU A 92 -2.12 -5.56 24.97
C LEU A 92 -2.39 -5.94 26.43
#